data_AF-A0A7J8MI25-F1
#
_entry.id   AF-A0A7J8MI25-F1
#
_cell.length_a   1.000
_cell.length_b   1.000
_cell.length_c   1.000
_cell.angle_alpha   90.00
_cell.angle_beta   90.00
_cell.angle_gamma   90.00
#
_symmetry.space_group_name_H-M   'P 1'
#
loop_
_entity.id
_entity.type
_entity.pdbx_description
1 polymer ?
#
loop_
_entity_poly.entity_id
_entity_poly.type
_entity_poly.pdbx_seq_one_letter_code
_entity_poly.pdbx_strand_id
1 'polypeptide(L)'
;MSPGPGGFPINRPGTGGMMPGMPGTRRMPGMPGMPGMDNNNWEVPRSRSMPRGDGLGAQSGGRGASPVVNKSTSMSQRLLPQGSGGLMSGRTSALLQGSSTPPAKPPSSILGAESVAQPSLSPKPAPVEKPLTQAARLNTDDLQRKTRALLEEYFSVRLLDEALQCVEELKSPAYHPEVVKEAISIALEKSPPCVEPVSKLLEYLFIKEVLTARDIGTGCLLYGALLDDIGIDLPKAPNNFGEIIGKLVLAGGLDFKVVKEILKKMEDDMYQKAVFDATMRIISSDPSGKALLDAQAIEVDACTSLF
;
A
#
# COMPACT_ATOMS: atom_id res chain seq x y z
N MET A 1 7.58 -21.25 -63.82
CA MET A 1 8.25 -20.46 -64.87
C MET A 1 7.76 -19.02 -64.74
N SER A 2 8.66 -18.06 -64.63
CA SER A 2 8.31 -16.63 -64.77
C SER A 2 8.03 -16.30 -66.25
N PRO A 3 7.30 -15.23 -66.55
CA PRO A 3 8.00 -13.98 -66.85
C PRO A 3 7.35 -12.72 -66.24
N GLY A 4 8.09 -11.61 -66.33
CA GLY A 4 7.76 -10.30 -65.78
C GLY A 4 7.14 -9.31 -66.79
N PRO A 5 7.32 -7.98 -66.62
CA PRO A 5 6.20 -7.03 -66.75
C PRO A 5 6.40 -5.92 -67.80
N GLY A 6 5.39 -5.06 -68.00
CA GLY A 6 5.61 -3.72 -68.55
C GLY A 6 4.38 -2.94 -69.01
N GLY A 7 4.39 -1.62 -68.76
CA GLY A 7 3.79 -0.61 -69.66
C GLY A 7 2.49 0.08 -69.22
N PHE A 8 2.61 1.26 -68.59
CA PHE A 8 1.57 2.31 -68.60
C PHE A 8 1.99 3.44 -69.56
N PRO A 9 1.08 4.02 -70.36
CA PRO A 9 1.34 5.24 -71.13
C PRO A 9 0.84 6.52 -70.44
N ILE A 10 1.61 7.60 -70.56
CA ILE A 10 1.23 9.00 -70.28
C ILE A 10 1.07 9.74 -71.60
N ASN A 11 0.01 10.57 -71.73
CA ASN A 11 -0.17 11.71 -72.66
C ASN A 11 -1.66 12.17 -72.62
N ARG A 12 -2.08 13.43 -72.80
CA ARG A 12 -1.43 14.75 -73.05
C ARG A 12 -2.45 15.91 -72.72
N PRO A 13 -2.35 17.20 -73.16
CA PRO A 13 -2.63 18.32 -72.23
C PRO A 13 -3.55 19.48 -72.72
N GLY A 14 -3.92 20.36 -71.77
CA GLY A 14 -3.74 21.82 -71.93
C GLY A 14 -4.79 22.66 -72.67
N THR A 15 -4.61 23.99 -72.53
CA THR A 15 -5.43 25.11 -73.06
C THR A 15 -6.77 25.31 -72.32
N GLY A 16 -7.17 26.50 -71.84
CA GLY A 16 -6.56 27.84 -71.83
C GLY A 16 -7.64 28.93 -71.98
N GLY A 17 -7.59 30.03 -71.22
CA GLY A 17 -8.55 31.16 -71.36
C GLY A 17 -8.81 31.91 -70.05
N MET A 18 -9.07 33.22 -70.09
CA MET A 18 -9.03 34.14 -68.94
C MET A 18 -10.27 35.07 -68.83
N MET A 19 -10.76 35.30 -67.59
CA MET A 19 -11.49 36.50 -67.10
C MET A 19 -12.86 36.85 -67.78
N PRO A 20 -13.67 37.85 -67.32
CA PRO A 20 -13.56 38.79 -66.17
C PRO A 20 -14.85 38.94 -65.28
N GLY A 21 -14.78 39.75 -64.19
CA GLY A 21 -15.94 40.55 -63.71
C GLY A 21 -16.41 40.43 -62.24
N MET A 22 -16.51 41.57 -61.54
CA MET A 22 -17.03 41.83 -60.18
C MET A 22 -18.48 42.40 -60.22
N PRO A 23 -19.18 42.87 -59.14
CA PRO A 23 -18.93 42.83 -57.68
C PRO A 23 -20.18 42.43 -56.81
N GLY A 24 -20.07 42.42 -55.46
CA GLY A 24 -21.26 42.42 -54.57
C GLY A 24 -21.00 42.38 -53.06
N THR A 25 -21.22 43.50 -52.35
CA THR A 25 -21.14 43.60 -50.87
C THR A 25 -22.51 43.43 -50.19
N ARG A 26 -22.59 42.71 -49.06
CA ARG A 26 -23.65 42.92 -48.05
C ARG A 26 -23.11 42.83 -46.61
N ARG A 27 -23.43 43.85 -45.80
CA ARG A 27 -23.37 43.81 -44.32
C ARG A 27 -24.70 43.28 -43.79
N MET A 28 -24.70 42.76 -42.55
CA MET A 28 -25.90 42.59 -41.72
C MET A 28 -25.71 43.37 -40.39
N PRO A 29 -26.71 44.14 -39.90
CA PRO A 29 -26.56 44.93 -38.68
C PRO A 29 -27.37 44.42 -37.47
N GLY A 30 -26.73 44.45 -36.29
CA GLY A 30 -27.31 44.91 -35.02
C GLY A 30 -28.30 44.04 -34.22
N MET A 31 -27.88 43.59 -33.03
CA MET A 31 -28.66 43.74 -31.79
C MET A 31 -27.72 43.86 -30.56
N PRO A 32 -28.12 44.53 -29.45
CA PRO A 32 -27.18 44.97 -28.42
C PRO A 32 -27.32 44.29 -27.04
N GLY A 33 -26.16 44.09 -26.38
CA GLY A 33 -25.93 44.30 -24.94
C GLY A 33 -26.67 43.49 -23.87
N MET A 34 -25.91 42.70 -23.08
CA MET A 34 -25.91 42.80 -21.60
C MET A 34 -24.51 42.44 -21.05
N PRO A 35 -24.16 42.85 -19.80
CA PRO A 35 -22.76 43.04 -19.40
C PRO A 35 -22.27 42.10 -18.28
N GLY A 36 -20.94 42.06 -18.11
CA GLY A 36 -20.29 41.70 -16.84
C GLY A 36 -19.95 40.23 -16.66
N MET A 37 -18.68 39.88 -16.87
CA MET A 37 -17.99 38.89 -16.05
C MET A 37 -16.50 39.22 -16.01
N ASP A 38 -15.99 39.55 -14.83
CA ASP A 38 -14.67 40.07 -14.58
C ASP A 38 -13.61 38.95 -14.40
N ASN A 39 -12.61 39.02 -15.28
CA ASN A 39 -11.20 38.74 -15.02
C ASN A 39 -10.82 37.73 -13.91
N ASN A 40 -10.62 36.48 -14.30
CA ASN A 40 -9.75 35.53 -13.55
C ASN A 40 -8.59 35.06 -14.45
N ASN A 41 -7.66 35.98 -14.71
CA ASN A 41 -6.37 35.73 -15.33
C ASN A 41 -5.48 34.82 -14.45
N TRP A 42 -5.37 33.54 -14.81
CA TRP A 42 -4.49 32.55 -14.15
C TRP A 42 -3.50 31.88 -15.12
N GLU A 43 -2.90 32.66 -16.03
CA GLU A 43 -1.85 32.13 -16.92
C GLU A 43 -0.55 31.86 -16.16
N VAL A 44 -0.27 30.58 -15.89
CA VAL A 44 1.05 30.10 -15.45
C VAL A 44 1.96 29.96 -16.68
N PRO A 45 3.15 30.59 -16.71
CA PRO A 45 4.05 30.48 -17.86
C PRO A 45 4.55 29.04 -18.10
N ARG A 46 4.22 28.47 -19.26
CA ARG A 46 4.81 27.20 -19.71
C ARG A 46 6.23 27.42 -20.22
N SER A 47 7.21 26.90 -19.50
CA SER A 47 8.62 26.86 -19.91
C SER A 47 8.78 26.21 -21.29
N ARG A 48 9.44 26.90 -22.22
CA ARG A 48 9.64 26.41 -23.59
C ARG A 48 10.68 25.29 -23.66
N SER A 49 10.42 24.34 -24.55
CA SER A 49 11.33 23.30 -24.99
C SER A 49 12.56 23.86 -25.72
N MET A 50 13.74 23.24 -25.50
CA MET A 50 14.95 23.51 -26.28
C MET A 50 15.10 22.51 -27.44
N PRO A 51 15.32 22.95 -28.69
CA PRO A 51 15.85 22.11 -29.76
C PRO A 51 17.40 22.10 -29.75
N ARG A 52 17.99 21.04 -30.32
CA ARG A 52 19.43 20.76 -30.36
C ARG A 52 19.87 20.55 -31.82
N GLY A 53 21.00 21.12 -32.23
CA GLY A 53 21.61 21.02 -33.57
C GLY A 53 22.31 22.34 -33.94
N ASP A 54 23.64 22.40 -33.94
CA ASP A 54 24.55 22.19 -35.10
C ASP A 54 24.62 23.40 -36.05
N GLY A 55 25.77 24.02 -36.35
CA GLY A 55 27.16 23.80 -35.91
C GLY A 55 28.17 24.74 -36.62
N LEU A 56 29.45 24.33 -36.67
CA LEU A 56 30.61 24.84 -37.47
C LEU A 56 31.65 25.81 -36.84
N GLY A 57 32.93 25.37 -36.88
CA GLY A 57 34.17 26.16 -36.79
C GLY A 57 34.96 26.02 -35.47
N ALA A 58 36.29 25.80 -35.42
CA ALA A 58 37.26 25.38 -36.45
C ALA A 58 38.56 24.78 -35.81
N GLN A 59 39.18 23.82 -36.51
CA GLN A 59 40.56 23.27 -36.46
C GLN A 59 41.50 23.45 -35.23
N SER A 60 41.90 22.33 -34.63
CA SER A 60 43.29 21.78 -34.51
C SER A 60 43.29 20.61 -33.51
N GLY A 61 44.12 19.56 -33.54
CA GLY A 61 45.14 19.14 -34.50
C GLY A 61 46.18 18.24 -33.80
N GLY A 62 46.03 16.91 -33.80
CA GLY A 62 46.99 16.04 -33.07
C GLY A 62 46.64 14.55 -33.02
N ARG A 63 47.52 13.73 -33.60
CA ARG A 63 47.53 12.25 -33.71
C ARG A 63 47.57 11.52 -32.36
N GLY A 64 47.04 10.28 -32.28
CA GLY A 64 47.52 9.30 -31.28
C GLY A 64 46.56 8.14 -30.95
N ALA A 65 46.99 6.90 -31.19
CA ALA A 65 46.24 5.64 -31.01
C ALA A 65 46.02 5.18 -29.55
N SER A 66 45.00 4.33 -29.34
CA SER A 66 44.91 3.34 -28.25
C SER A 66 45.95 2.21 -28.46
N PRO A 67 46.42 1.41 -27.45
CA PRO A 67 45.57 0.57 -26.57
C PRO A 67 46.04 0.27 -25.11
N VAL A 68 45.10 -0.25 -24.30
CA VAL A 68 45.18 -1.30 -23.23
C VAL A 68 46.43 -1.45 -22.33
N VAL A 69 46.25 -1.51 -20.99
CA VAL A 69 46.76 -2.55 -20.02
C VAL A 69 46.67 -2.09 -18.53
N ASN A 70 46.16 -2.98 -17.67
CA ASN A 70 46.29 -3.14 -16.20
C ASN A 70 46.90 -2.03 -15.29
N LYS A 71 46.20 -1.73 -14.18
CA LYS A 71 46.65 -2.16 -12.82
C LYS A 71 45.59 -1.99 -11.73
N SER A 72 45.61 -2.92 -10.77
CA SER A 72 44.86 -2.85 -9.51
C SER A 72 45.67 -2.13 -8.42
N THR A 73 44.99 -1.44 -7.50
CA THR A 73 45.55 -1.11 -6.17
C THR A 73 44.47 -1.25 -5.09
N SER A 74 44.67 -2.23 -4.22
CA SER A 74 43.98 -2.35 -2.93
C SER A 74 44.67 -1.43 -1.91
N MET A 75 43.87 -0.76 -1.08
CA MET A 75 44.35 -0.06 0.13
C MET A 75 43.39 -0.36 1.28
N SER A 76 43.78 -1.31 2.12
CA SER A 76 43.22 -1.47 3.47
C SER A 76 44.22 -0.89 4.47
N GLN A 77 43.77 0.00 5.36
CA GLN A 77 44.46 0.20 6.64
C GLN A 77 43.47 0.14 7.81
N ARG A 78 43.81 -0.73 8.74
CA ARG A 78 43.13 -1.11 9.98
C ARG A 78 43.72 -0.27 11.11
N LEU A 79 42.91 0.42 11.91
CA LEU A 79 43.33 0.98 13.20
C LEU A 79 42.27 0.75 14.29
N LEU A 80 42.57 -0.19 15.18
CA LEU A 80 42.06 -0.28 16.55
C LEU A 80 43.27 -0.12 17.49
N PRO A 81 43.14 0.52 18.65
CA PRO A 81 44.10 0.37 19.73
C PRO A 81 43.57 -0.54 20.87
N GLN A 82 44.36 -1.54 21.24
CA GLN A 82 44.26 -2.25 22.52
C GLN A 82 45.59 -2.14 23.28
N GLY A 83 45.50 -2.00 24.60
CA GLY A 83 46.58 -2.14 25.61
C GLY A 83 45.96 -1.85 26.99
N SER A 84 45.99 -2.70 28.02
CA SER A 84 47.13 -3.39 28.68
C SER A 84 48.14 -2.40 29.25
N GLY A 85 48.44 -2.36 30.57
CA GLY A 85 47.92 -3.08 31.74
C GLY A 85 48.67 -2.62 33.02
N GLY A 86 48.31 -3.08 34.23
CA GLY A 86 49.01 -2.70 35.47
C GLY A 86 48.50 -3.38 36.75
N LEU A 87 49.41 -3.71 37.68
CA LEU A 87 49.19 -4.52 38.89
C LEU A 87 49.14 -3.69 40.19
N MET A 88 48.47 -4.19 41.23
CA MET A 88 48.84 -4.25 42.69
C MET A 88 47.67 -4.91 43.47
N SER A 89 47.82 -6.05 44.16
CA SER A 89 48.10 -6.19 45.63
C SER A 89 47.21 -5.35 46.56
N GLY A 90 46.50 -5.85 47.58
CA GLY A 90 46.37 -7.21 48.16
C GLY A 90 45.64 -7.18 49.54
N ARG A 91 45.57 -8.33 50.25
CA ARG A 91 44.94 -8.58 51.60
C ARG A 91 43.39 -8.71 51.64
N THR A 92 42.75 -9.55 52.47
CA THR A 92 43.16 -10.76 53.26
C THR A 92 41.90 -11.59 53.59
N SER A 93 42.09 -12.87 53.93
CA SER A 93 41.11 -13.85 54.46
C SER A 93 40.12 -13.27 55.49
N ALA A 94 38.87 -13.75 55.59
CA ALA A 94 38.49 -14.92 56.41
C ALA A 94 36.95 -15.15 56.32
N LEU A 95 36.35 -16.33 56.57
CA LEU A 95 36.92 -17.65 56.93
C LEU A 95 36.11 -18.84 56.34
N LEU A 96 35.67 -19.81 57.15
CA LEU A 96 35.29 -21.18 56.82
C LEU A 96 34.56 -21.83 58.03
N GLN A 97 33.37 -22.42 57.84
CA GLN A 97 32.70 -23.50 58.59
C GLN A 97 31.19 -23.50 58.23
N GLY A 98 30.41 -24.58 58.21
CA GLY A 98 30.66 -26.00 58.50
C GLY A 98 29.30 -26.71 58.63
N SER A 99 29.09 -27.84 57.94
CA SER A 99 27.78 -28.49 57.73
C SER A 99 27.25 -29.33 58.91
N SER A 100 25.92 -29.40 59.11
CA SER A 100 25.16 -30.64 59.48
C SER A 100 23.63 -30.39 59.56
N THR A 101 22.82 -31.47 59.64
CA THR A 101 21.36 -31.51 59.37
C THR A 101 20.49 -31.89 60.63
N PRO A 102 19.22 -32.35 60.54
CA PRO A 102 18.03 -31.78 61.22
C PRO A 102 17.55 -32.58 62.48
N PRO A 103 16.41 -32.27 63.20
CA PRO A 103 15.05 -32.76 62.81
C PRO A 103 13.76 -32.08 63.41
N ALA A 104 12.60 -32.51 62.88
CA ALA A 104 11.29 -32.83 63.51
C ALA A 104 10.43 -31.92 64.46
N LYS A 105 9.23 -31.57 63.93
CA LYS A 105 7.83 -31.60 64.47
C LYS A 105 7.36 -30.73 65.70
N PRO A 106 6.19 -30.05 65.60
CA PRO A 106 5.57 -29.25 66.68
C PRO A 106 4.22 -29.78 67.27
N PRO A 107 3.78 -29.30 68.46
CA PRO A 107 2.43 -29.44 69.02
C PRO A 107 1.53 -28.16 68.85
N SER A 108 0.37 -28.11 69.54
CA SER A 108 -0.67 -27.05 69.53
C SER A 108 -1.36 -26.86 70.90
N SER A 109 -1.99 -25.70 71.16
CA SER A 109 -2.94 -25.44 72.28
C SER A 109 -3.95 -24.35 71.84
N ILE A 110 -5.29 -24.53 71.86
CA ILE A 110 -6.27 -24.57 73.00
C ILE A 110 -6.57 -23.13 73.51
N LEU A 111 -7.81 -22.61 73.69
CA LEU A 111 -9.19 -23.13 73.62
C LEU A 111 -10.24 -21.96 73.55
N GLY A 112 -11.46 -22.23 73.04
CA GLY A 112 -12.74 -21.56 73.40
C GLY A 112 -13.04 -20.13 72.86
N ALA A 113 -14.29 -19.73 72.60
CA ALA A 113 -15.59 -20.43 72.62
C ALA A 113 -16.66 -19.69 71.76
N GLU A 114 -17.71 -20.39 71.33
CA GLU A 114 -18.99 -19.81 70.82
C GLU A 114 -19.86 -19.31 72.02
N SER A 115 -21.00 -18.61 71.90
CA SER A 115 -22.03 -18.49 70.85
C SER A 115 -22.99 -17.28 71.10
N VAL A 116 -24.12 -17.23 70.38
CA VAL A 116 -25.36 -16.40 70.53
C VAL A 116 -25.50 -15.21 69.55
N ALA A 117 -26.75 -14.90 69.15
CA ALA A 117 -27.11 -14.46 67.80
C ALA A 117 -28.06 -13.23 67.68
N GLN A 118 -28.07 -12.64 66.47
CA GLN A 118 -29.12 -11.81 65.83
C GLN A 118 -29.49 -10.42 66.44
N PRO A 119 -30.15 -9.51 65.66
CA PRO A 119 -30.06 -9.24 64.21
C PRO A 119 -29.91 -7.73 63.89
N SER A 120 -29.51 -7.36 62.66
CA SER A 120 -29.57 -5.95 62.19
C SER A 120 -29.94 -5.82 60.70
N LEU A 121 -30.56 -4.69 60.35
CA LEU A 121 -31.27 -4.45 59.08
C LEU A 121 -30.47 -3.55 58.12
N SER A 122 -30.36 -4.00 56.85
CA SER A 122 -30.15 -3.18 55.62
C SER A 122 -28.83 -2.39 55.45
N PRO A 123 -28.47 -1.92 54.23
CA PRO A 123 -28.92 -2.31 52.87
C PRO A 123 -27.77 -2.81 51.96
N LYS A 124 -28.14 -3.29 50.77
CA LYS A 124 -27.25 -3.86 49.74
C LYS A 124 -26.65 -2.79 48.80
N PRO A 125 -25.32 -2.74 48.59
CA PRO A 125 -24.71 -2.15 47.39
C PRO A 125 -24.67 -3.15 46.22
N ALA A 126 -24.70 -2.65 44.99
CA ALA A 126 -24.69 -3.46 43.77
C ALA A 126 -23.31 -4.12 43.50
N PRO A 127 -23.25 -5.18 42.66
CA PRO A 127 -21.98 -5.76 42.24
C PRO A 127 -21.17 -4.76 41.39
N VAL A 128 -19.90 -4.58 41.73
CA VAL A 128 -18.98 -3.78 40.91
C VAL A 128 -18.65 -4.53 39.62
N GLU A 129 -18.94 -3.92 38.47
CA GLU A 129 -18.53 -4.46 37.17
C GLU A 129 -17.01 -4.37 36.98
N LYS A 130 -16.47 -5.30 36.17
CA LYS A 130 -15.05 -5.67 36.16
C LYS A 130 -14.16 -4.66 35.42
N PRO A 131 -12.86 -4.53 35.77
CA PRO A 131 -11.85 -3.74 35.02
C PRO A 131 -11.51 -4.21 33.59
N LEU A 132 -12.29 -5.09 32.96
CA LEU A 132 -11.89 -5.81 31.74
C LEU A 132 -11.86 -4.95 30.47
N THR A 133 -12.65 -3.88 30.39
CA THR A 133 -12.82 -3.08 29.17
C THR A 133 -11.67 -2.10 28.90
N GLN A 134 -11.03 -1.56 29.95
CA GLN A 134 -10.00 -0.54 29.80
C GLN A 134 -8.66 -1.13 29.35
N ALA A 135 -8.26 -2.27 29.92
CA ALA A 135 -7.05 -2.98 29.50
C ALA A 135 -7.14 -3.48 28.05
N ALA A 136 -8.30 -3.98 27.62
CA ALA A 136 -8.51 -4.42 26.25
C ALA A 136 -8.36 -3.27 25.24
N ARG A 137 -8.92 -2.08 25.53
CA ARG A 137 -8.80 -0.90 24.67
C ARG A 137 -7.36 -0.43 24.51
N LEU A 138 -6.62 -0.27 25.61
CA LEU A 138 -5.21 0.16 25.58
C LEU A 138 -4.34 -0.77 24.72
N ASN A 139 -4.56 -2.09 24.80
CA ASN A 139 -3.85 -3.05 23.94
C ASN A 139 -4.21 -2.89 22.45
N THR A 140 -5.46 -2.54 22.12
CA THR A 140 -5.88 -2.28 20.73
C THR A 140 -5.26 -0.98 20.20
N ASP A 141 -5.22 0.08 21.00
CA ASP A 141 -4.60 1.37 20.62
C ASP A 141 -3.09 1.20 20.36
N ASP A 142 -2.40 0.42 21.20
CA ASP A 142 -0.98 0.07 21.03
C ASP A 142 -0.74 -0.78 19.76
N LEU A 143 -1.61 -1.75 19.47
CA LEU A 143 -1.54 -2.53 18.23
C LEU A 143 -1.75 -1.65 16.99
N GLN A 144 -2.72 -0.74 17.02
CA GLN A 144 -2.99 0.19 15.91
C GLN A 144 -1.81 1.13 15.69
N ARG A 145 -1.21 1.67 16.75
CA ARG A 145 -0.02 2.53 16.67
C ARG A 145 1.18 1.80 16.06
N LYS A 146 1.46 0.57 16.51
CA LYS A 146 2.54 -0.27 15.95
C LYS A 146 2.29 -0.60 14.48
N THR A 147 1.04 -0.93 14.14
CA THR A 147 0.60 -1.25 12.78
C THR A 147 0.79 -0.06 11.84
N ARG A 148 0.40 1.15 12.24
CA ARG A 148 0.68 2.35 11.42
C ARG A 148 2.17 2.62 11.27
N ALA A 149 2.95 2.49 12.35
CA ALA A 149 4.41 2.70 12.30
C ALA A 149 5.12 1.73 11.33
N LEU A 150 4.88 0.41 11.44
CA LEU A 150 5.51 -0.58 10.54
C LEU A 150 5.07 -0.41 9.08
N LEU A 151 3.82 0.00 8.85
CA LEU A 151 3.31 0.24 7.50
C LEU A 151 3.90 1.52 6.90
N GLU A 152 4.02 2.60 7.67
CA GLU A 152 4.70 3.83 7.22
C GLU A 152 6.18 3.59 6.89
N GLU A 153 6.88 2.77 7.68
CA GLU A 153 8.25 2.35 7.44
C GLU A 153 8.36 1.50 6.17
N TYR A 154 7.53 0.47 6.00
CA TYR A 154 7.44 -0.26 4.73
C TYR A 154 7.13 0.66 3.53
N PHE A 155 6.19 1.60 3.71
CA PHE A 155 5.84 2.59 2.71
C PHE A 155 6.91 3.66 2.48
N SER A 156 8.02 3.62 3.21
CA SER A 156 9.21 4.44 2.99
C SER A 156 10.42 3.64 2.45
N VAL A 157 10.71 2.45 3.01
CA VAL A 157 11.94 1.68 2.74
C VAL A 157 11.74 0.50 1.78
N ARG A 158 10.50 0.01 1.59
CA ARG A 158 10.11 -1.12 0.70
C ARG A 158 10.69 -2.50 1.07
N LEU A 159 11.15 -2.70 2.31
CA LEU A 159 11.68 -4.00 2.76
C LEU A 159 10.56 -4.95 3.22
N LEU A 160 10.33 -6.01 2.44
CA LEU A 160 9.26 -6.99 2.69
C LEU A 160 9.55 -7.90 3.91
N ASP A 161 10.81 -8.32 4.09
CA ASP A 161 11.21 -9.18 5.21
C ASP A 161 11.13 -8.47 6.56
N GLU A 162 11.45 -7.17 6.60
CA GLU A 162 11.30 -6.31 7.77
C GLU A 162 9.82 -6.14 8.14
N ALA A 163 8.98 -5.79 7.16
CA ALA A 163 7.53 -5.67 7.36
C ALA A 163 6.91 -6.99 7.86
N LEU A 164 7.36 -8.14 7.33
CA LEU A 164 6.96 -9.47 7.81
C LEU A 164 7.31 -9.65 9.29
N GLN A 165 8.56 -9.42 9.68
CA GLN A 165 9.00 -9.56 11.07
C GLN A 165 8.20 -8.65 12.00
N CYS A 166 7.96 -7.38 11.60
CA CYS A 166 7.17 -6.45 12.39
C CYS A 166 5.71 -6.89 12.59
N VAL A 167 5.09 -7.54 11.58
CA VAL A 167 3.73 -8.10 11.71
C VAL A 167 3.72 -9.31 12.66
N GLU A 168 4.69 -10.22 12.55
CA GLU A 168 4.83 -11.35 13.50
C GLU A 168 5.07 -10.87 14.94
N GLU A 169 5.84 -9.79 15.12
CA GLU A 169 6.11 -9.17 16.42
C GLU A 169 4.88 -8.52 17.08
N LEU A 170 3.80 -8.24 16.34
CA LEU A 170 2.51 -7.86 16.93
C LEU A 170 1.92 -8.97 17.81
N LYS A 171 2.24 -10.24 17.51
CA LYS A 171 1.80 -11.45 18.25
C LYS A 171 0.29 -11.50 18.48
N SER A 172 -0.49 -10.95 17.54
CA SER A 172 -1.95 -10.84 17.64
C SER A 172 -2.61 -11.22 16.31
N PRO A 173 -2.75 -12.52 15.99
CA PRO A 173 -3.36 -12.98 14.73
C PRO A 173 -4.79 -12.48 14.54
N ALA A 174 -5.56 -12.30 15.62
CA ALA A 174 -6.90 -11.73 15.57
C ALA A 174 -6.94 -10.26 15.08
N TYR A 175 -5.79 -9.57 15.04
CA TYR A 175 -5.64 -8.20 14.54
C TYR A 175 -5.17 -8.15 13.07
N HIS A 176 -4.84 -9.28 12.45
CA HIS A 176 -4.37 -9.33 11.05
C HIS A 176 -5.33 -8.67 10.04
N PRO A 177 -6.67 -8.77 10.15
CA PRO A 177 -7.58 -8.01 9.28
C PRO A 177 -7.42 -6.48 9.37
N GLU A 178 -7.11 -5.95 10.56
CA GLU A 178 -6.87 -4.52 10.75
C GLU A 178 -5.53 -4.09 10.12
N VAL A 179 -4.50 -4.95 10.17
CA VAL A 179 -3.23 -4.72 9.44
C VAL A 179 -3.49 -4.58 7.95
N VAL A 180 -4.31 -5.45 7.35
CA VAL A 180 -4.68 -5.38 5.93
C VAL A 180 -5.45 -4.09 5.62
N LYS A 181 -6.45 -3.74 6.43
CA LYS A 181 -7.26 -2.52 6.27
C LYS A 181 -6.41 -1.24 6.35
N GLU A 182 -5.56 -1.12 7.38
CA GLU A 182 -4.66 0.02 7.56
C GLU A 182 -3.60 0.09 6.44
N ALA A 183 -3.10 -1.06 5.95
CA ALA A 183 -2.15 -1.11 4.83
C ALA A 183 -2.76 -0.53 3.55
N ILE A 184 -4.02 -0.86 3.26
CA ILE A 184 -4.75 -0.33 2.10
C ILE A 184 -5.01 1.17 2.28
N SER A 185 -5.48 1.62 3.46
CA SER A 185 -5.74 3.04 3.72
C SER A 185 -4.48 3.89 3.53
N ILE A 186 -3.39 3.55 4.23
CA ILE A 186 -2.11 4.27 4.14
C ILE A 186 -1.57 4.24 2.70
N ALA A 187 -1.73 3.14 1.97
CA ALA A 187 -1.29 3.07 0.57
C ALA A 187 -2.04 4.03 -0.34
N LEU A 188 -3.35 4.19 -0.15
CA LEU A 188 -4.22 4.98 -1.03
C LEU A 188 -4.24 6.47 -0.68
N GLU A 189 -3.94 6.83 0.57
CA GLU A 189 -3.74 8.22 1.04
C GLU A 189 -2.42 8.85 0.53
N LYS A 190 -1.43 8.03 0.15
CA LYS A 190 -0.13 8.54 -0.35
C LYS A 190 -0.29 9.19 -1.73
N SER A 191 0.56 10.18 -2.02
CA SER A 191 0.65 10.83 -3.32
C SER A 191 2.05 10.63 -3.93
N PRO A 192 2.20 9.85 -5.02
CA PRO A 192 1.18 9.04 -5.68
C PRO A 192 0.74 7.81 -4.85
N PRO A 193 -0.47 7.26 -5.09
CA PRO A 193 -0.97 6.07 -4.40
C PRO A 193 -0.07 4.85 -4.58
N CYS A 194 0.16 4.12 -3.49
CA CYS A 194 1.08 2.98 -3.41
C CYS A 194 0.40 1.62 -3.68
N VAL A 195 -0.48 1.56 -4.70
CA VAL A 195 -1.23 0.36 -5.13
C VAL A 195 -0.33 -0.85 -5.35
N GLU A 196 0.78 -0.67 -6.07
CA GLU A 196 1.71 -1.75 -6.40
C GLU A 196 2.50 -2.25 -5.16
N PRO A 197 3.12 -1.38 -4.33
CA PRO A 197 3.70 -1.79 -3.05
C PRO A 197 2.75 -2.51 -2.11
N VAL A 198 1.50 -2.04 -1.91
CA VAL A 198 0.59 -2.69 -0.95
C VAL A 198 0.14 -4.06 -1.43
N SER A 199 -0.12 -4.21 -2.73
CA SER A 199 -0.48 -5.51 -3.31
C SER A 199 0.63 -6.53 -3.08
N LYS A 200 1.90 -6.13 -3.33
CA LYS A 200 3.09 -6.96 -3.08
C LYS A 200 3.32 -7.28 -1.62
N LEU A 201 3.04 -6.35 -0.69
CA LEU A 201 3.13 -6.63 0.74
C LEU A 201 2.13 -7.70 1.15
N LEU A 202 0.86 -7.55 0.77
CA LEU A 202 -0.21 -8.46 1.15
C LEU A 202 -0.01 -9.85 0.52
N GLU A 203 0.40 -9.92 -0.75
CA GLU A 203 0.81 -11.15 -1.42
C GLU A 203 2.00 -11.83 -0.71
N TYR A 204 3.03 -11.06 -0.34
CA TYR A 204 4.20 -11.62 0.36
C TYR A 204 3.83 -12.22 1.72
N LEU A 205 3.04 -11.50 2.52
CA LEU A 205 2.57 -11.96 3.83
C LEU A 205 1.62 -13.16 3.72
N PHE A 206 0.88 -13.28 2.62
CA PHE A 206 0.04 -14.45 2.30
C PHE A 206 0.88 -15.68 1.94
N ILE A 207 1.83 -15.54 1.02
CA ILE A 207 2.76 -16.62 0.61
C ILE A 207 3.60 -17.12 1.79
N LYS A 208 3.84 -16.26 2.78
CA LYS A 208 4.57 -16.57 4.02
C LYS A 208 3.68 -17.12 5.14
N GLU A 209 2.40 -17.34 4.88
CA GLU A 209 1.40 -17.87 5.82
C GLU A 209 1.19 -17.02 7.08
N VAL A 210 1.66 -15.76 7.09
CA VAL A 210 1.42 -14.79 8.18
C VAL A 210 0.00 -14.25 8.10
N LEU A 211 -0.48 -13.94 6.89
CA LEU A 211 -1.88 -13.60 6.62
C LEU A 211 -2.58 -14.80 5.97
N THR A 212 -3.79 -15.11 6.43
CA THR A 212 -4.67 -16.05 5.71
C THR A 212 -5.54 -15.31 4.68
N ALA A 213 -6.08 -16.04 3.69
CA ALA A 213 -7.08 -15.48 2.77
C ALA A 213 -8.31 -14.91 3.50
N ARG A 214 -8.63 -15.43 4.70
CA ARG A 214 -9.69 -14.91 5.56
C ARG A 214 -9.33 -13.54 6.14
N ASP A 215 -8.07 -13.34 6.53
CA ASP A 215 -7.62 -12.06 7.08
C ASP A 215 -7.61 -10.98 5.99
N ILE A 216 -7.12 -11.34 4.79
CA ILE A 216 -7.13 -10.47 3.60
C ILE A 216 -8.57 -10.11 3.21
N GLY A 217 -9.45 -11.10 3.08
CA GLY A 217 -10.88 -10.86 2.80
C GLY A 217 -11.56 -9.99 3.85
N THR A 218 -11.29 -10.23 5.14
CA THR A 218 -11.87 -9.44 6.23
C THR A 218 -11.34 -8.01 6.23
N GLY A 219 -10.04 -7.79 6.02
CA GLY A 219 -9.46 -6.45 5.91
C GLY A 219 -9.95 -5.67 4.69
N CYS A 220 -10.16 -6.34 3.56
CA CYS A 220 -10.77 -5.72 2.38
C CYS A 220 -12.24 -5.37 2.62
N LEU A 221 -13.00 -6.21 3.34
CA LEU A 221 -14.37 -5.91 3.77
C LEU A 221 -14.44 -4.70 4.71
N LEU A 222 -13.48 -4.58 5.64
CA LEU A 222 -13.36 -3.44 6.55
C LEU A 222 -13.02 -2.15 5.79
N TYR A 223 -12.13 -2.21 4.79
CA TYR A 223 -11.79 -1.04 3.96
C TYR A 223 -12.95 -0.65 3.04
N GLY A 224 -13.60 -1.63 2.40
CA GLY A 224 -14.76 -1.40 1.54
C GLY A 224 -15.92 -0.70 2.26
N ALA A 225 -16.12 -1.00 3.55
CA ALA A 225 -17.15 -0.36 4.39
C ALA A 225 -16.82 1.09 4.82
N LEU A 226 -15.63 1.60 4.48
CA LEU A 226 -15.23 3.00 4.67
C LEU A 226 -15.06 3.73 3.33
N LEU A 227 -15.23 3.03 2.21
CA LEU A 227 -14.84 3.53 0.90
C LEU A 227 -15.74 4.66 0.40
N ASP A 228 -17.02 4.67 0.77
CA ASP A 228 -17.94 5.73 0.37
C ASP A 228 -17.50 7.09 0.95
N ASP A 229 -17.19 7.14 2.24
CA ASP A 229 -16.64 8.34 2.90
C ASP A 229 -15.26 8.72 2.34
N ILE A 230 -14.34 7.74 2.21
CA ILE A 230 -12.99 7.97 1.69
C ILE A 230 -13.02 8.47 0.23
N GLY A 231 -14.00 8.02 -0.57
CA GLY A 231 -14.16 8.40 -1.98
C GLY A 231 -14.47 9.89 -2.19
N ILE A 232 -15.07 10.55 -1.19
CA ILE A 232 -15.36 12.00 -1.21
C ILE A 232 -14.05 12.80 -1.27
N ASP A 233 -13.09 12.48 -0.40
CA ASP A 233 -11.80 13.18 -0.33
C ASP A 233 -10.79 12.62 -1.35
N LEU A 234 -10.85 11.31 -1.63
CA LEU A 234 -9.94 10.57 -2.51
C LEU A 234 -10.71 9.91 -3.67
N PRO A 235 -11.14 10.67 -4.71
CA PRO A 235 -11.98 10.15 -5.81
C PRO A 235 -11.31 9.09 -6.71
N LYS A 236 -10.03 8.76 -6.47
CA LYS A 236 -9.32 7.63 -7.11
C LYS A 236 -9.30 6.36 -6.25
N ALA A 237 -9.66 6.43 -4.98
CA ALA A 237 -9.61 5.29 -4.05
C ALA A 237 -10.42 4.09 -4.55
N PRO A 238 -11.64 4.21 -5.11
CA PRO A 238 -12.39 3.05 -5.62
C PRO A 238 -11.67 2.32 -6.75
N ASN A 239 -11.17 3.04 -7.76
CA ASN A 239 -10.39 2.45 -8.85
C ASN A 239 -9.09 1.80 -8.34
N ASN A 240 -8.37 2.49 -7.46
CA ASN A 240 -7.12 1.97 -6.89
C ASN A 240 -7.35 0.73 -6.02
N PHE A 241 -8.44 0.69 -5.25
CA PHE A 241 -8.81 -0.45 -4.42
C PHE A 241 -9.20 -1.66 -5.27
N GLY A 242 -9.95 -1.45 -6.36
CA GLY A 242 -10.20 -2.50 -7.35
C GLY A 242 -8.93 -3.06 -8.00
N GLU A 243 -7.89 -2.23 -8.23
CA GLU A 243 -6.59 -2.75 -8.68
C GLU A 243 -5.88 -3.63 -7.64
N ILE A 244 -6.02 -3.32 -6.34
CA ILE A 244 -5.50 -4.15 -5.24
C ILE A 244 -6.28 -5.47 -5.19
N ILE A 245 -7.61 -5.44 -5.22
CA ILE A 245 -8.47 -6.64 -5.23
C ILE A 245 -8.10 -7.55 -6.41
N GLY A 246 -7.97 -7.01 -7.62
CA GLY A 246 -7.61 -7.80 -8.80
C GLY A 246 -6.28 -8.54 -8.65
N LYS A 247 -5.27 -7.91 -8.02
CA LYS A 247 -3.97 -8.55 -7.74
C LYS A 247 -4.08 -9.61 -6.65
N LEU A 248 -4.87 -9.35 -5.59
CA LEU A 248 -5.12 -10.32 -4.52
C LEU A 248 -5.90 -11.55 -5.01
N VAL A 249 -6.81 -11.39 -5.98
CA VAL A 249 -7.50 -12.52 -6.63
C VAL A 249 -6.53 -13.34 -7.48
N LEU A 250 -5.66 -12.70 -8.27
CA LEU A 250 -4.61 -13.40 -9.04
C LEU A 250 -3.61 -14.14 -8.14
N ALA A 251 -3.27 -13.58 -6.97
CA ALA A 251 -2.43 -14.21 -5.96
C ALA A 251 -3.14 -15.34 -5.18
N GLY A 252 -4.44 -15.57 -5.38
CA GLY A 252 -5.23 -16.56 -4.64
C GLY A 252 -5.57 -16.15 -3.20
N GLY A 253 -5.32 -14.90 -2.80
CA GLY A 253 -5.68 -14.35 -1.49
C GLY A 253 -7.15 -13.93 -1.37
N LEU A 254 -7.88 -13.84 -2.48
CA LEU A 254 -9.32 -13.55 -2.55
C LEU A 254 -10.01 -14.44 -3.60
N ASP A 255 -11.30 -14.74 -3.39
CA ASP A 255 -12.19 -15.35 -4.37
C ASP A 255 -13.34 -14.37 -4.74
N PHE A 256 -14.07 -14.65 -5.82
CA PHE A 256 -15.16 -13.76 -6.25
C PHE A 256 -16.37 -13.74 -5.29
N LYS A 257 -16.50 -14.70 -4.37
CA LYS A 257 -17.53 -14.68 -3.32
C LYS A 257 -17.21 -13.58 -2.32
N VAL A 258 -15.95 -13.48 -1.91
CA VAL A 258 -15.48 -12.39 -1.04
C VAL A 258 -15.50 -11.05 -1.79
N VAL A 259 -15.13 -10.99 -3.08
CA VAL A 259 -15.27 -9.76 -3.90
C VAL A 259 -16.73 -9.29 -3.91
N LYS A 260 -17.70 -10.20 -4.10
CA LYS A 260 -19.13 -9.86 -4.04
C LYS A 260 -19.54 -9.26 -2.70
N GLU A 261 -19.08 -9.84 -1.59
CA GLU A 261 -19.38 -9.30 -0.26
C GLU A 261 -18.64 -7.97 0.03
N ILE A 262 -17.48 -7.71 -0.59
CA ILE A 262 -16.79 -6.41 -0.53
C ILE A 262 -17.59 -5.35 -1.27
N LEU A 263 -18.10 -5.63 -2.48
CA LEU A 263 -18.93 -4.68 -3.23
C LEU A 263 -20.19 -4.29 -2.45
N LYS A 264 -20.85 -5.26 -1.79
CA LYS A 264 -22.00 -5.00 -0.90
C LYS A 264 -21.68 -4.18 0.37
N LYS A 265 -20.42 -3.82 0.63
CA LYS A 265 -20.06 -2.89 1.70
C LYS A 265 -20.15 -1.43 1.29
N MET A 266 -20.28 -1.16 -0.01
CA MET A 266 -20.36 0.19 -0.57
C MET A 266 -21.84 0.54 -0.83
N GLU A 267 -22.25 1.74 -0.47
CA GLU A 267 -23.58 2.25 -0.76
C GLU A 267 -23.68 2.90 -2.16
N ASP A 268 -22.57 3.40 -2.73
CA ASP A 268 -22.56 4.03 -4.07
C ASP A 268 -22.31 3.01 -5.20
N ASP A 269 -23.31 2.80 -6.05
CA ASP A 269 -23.26 1.96 -7.26
C ASP A 269 -22.09 2.33 -8.19
N MET A 270 -21.72 3.62 -8.28
CA MET A 270 -20.57 4.08 -9.05
C MET A 270 -19.24 3.61 -8.45
N TYR A 271 -19.14 3.52 -7.12
CA TYR A 271 -17.96 2.99 -6.44
C TYR A 271 -17.90 1.46 -6.53
N GLN A 272 -19.02 0.76 -6.36
CA GLN A 272 -19.11 -0.68 -6.62
C GLN A 272 -18.63 -1.00 -8.04
N LYS A 273 -19.16 -0.29 -9.04
CA LYS A 273 -18.77 -0.46 -10.43
C LYS A 273 -17.30 -0.10 -10.67
N ALA A 274 -16.79 1.00 -10.13
CA ALA A 274 -15.39 1.40 -10.32
C ALA A 274 -14.41 0.37 -9.72
N VAL A 275 -14.73 -0.18 -8.55
CA VAL A 275 -13.95 -1.26 -7.92
C VAL A 275 -14.00 -2.52 -8.78
N PHE A 276 -15.18 -2.92 -9.26
CA PHE A 276 -15.34 -4.13 -10.08
C PHE A 276 -14.68 -4.00 -11.47
N ASP A 277 -14.89 -2.89 -12.19
CA ASP A 277 -14.28 -2.63 -13.50
C ASP A 277 -12.74 -2.62 -13.39
N ALA A 278 -12.18 -2.03 -12.32
CA ALA A 278 -10.73 -2.06 -12.07
C ALA A 278 -10.22 -3.47 -11.72
N THR A 279 -10.97 -4.23 -10.91
CA THR A 279 -10.67 -5.64 -10.57
C THR A 279 -10.64 -6.49 -11.84
N MET A 280 -11.68 -6.42 -12.66
CA MET A 280 -11.83 -7.17 -13.90
C MET A 280 -10.77 -6.78 -14.94
N ARG A 281 -10.39 -5.50 -15.02
CA ARG A 281 -9.30 -5.02 -15.88
C ARG A 281 -7.96 -5.65 -15.50
N ILE A 282 -7.63 -5.73 -14.22
CA ILE A 282 -6.38 -6.38 -13.76
C ILE A 282 -6.41 -7.88 -14.11
N ILE A 283 -7.47 -8.59 -13.73
CA ILE A 283 -7.57 -10.04 -13.94
C ILE A 283 -7.55 -10.38 -15.44
N SER A 284 -8.26 -9.61 -16.28
CA SER A 284 -8.29 -9.81 -17.74
C SER A 284 -6.99 -9.45 -18.45
N SER A 285 -6.10 -8.68 -17.81
CA SER A 285 -4.78 -8.34 -18.34
C SER A 285 -3.73 -9.42 -18.07
N ASP A 286 -4.01 -10.34 -17.13
CA ASP A 286 -3.10 -11.42 -16.77
C ASP A 286 -3.47 -12.75 -17.49
N PRO A 287 -2.50 -13.47 -18.08
CA PRO A 287 -2.77 -14.75 -18.74
C PRO A 287 -3.40 -15.83 -17.85
N SER A 288 -3.10 -15.83 -16.54
CA SER A 288 -3.67 -16.77 -15.56
C SER A 288 -5.11 -16.40 -15.17
N GLY A 289 -5.44 -15.10 -15.20
CA GLY A 289 -6.74 -14.59 -14.79
C GLY A 289 -7.90 -15.10 -15.63
N LYS A 290 -7.70 -15.38 -16.92
CA LYS A 290 -8.76 -15.91 -17.79
C LYS A 290 -9.32 -17.24 -17.29
N ALA A 291 -8.46 -18.19 -16.91
CA ALA A 291 -8.90 -19.48 -16.40
C ALA A 291 -9.64 -19.37 -15.06
N LEU A 292 -9.29 -18.37 -14.24
CA LEU A 292 -9.96 -18.05 -12.99
C LEU A 292 -11.36 -17.47 -13.23
N LEU A 293 -11.51 -16.56 -14.19
CA LEU A 293 -12.80 -16.01 -14.60
C LEU A 293 -13.73 -17.10 -15.16
N ASP A 294 -13.22 -17.96 -16.06
CA ASP A 294 -13.99 -19.06 -16.63
C ASP A 294 -14.46 -20.05 -15.53
N ALA A 295 -13.65 -20.26 -14.48
CA ALA A 295 -13.97 -21.13 -13.35
C ALA A 295 -14.94 -20.52 -12.32
N GLN A 296 -15.02 -19.19 -12.22
CA GLN A 296 -15.86 -18.46 -11.26
C GLN A 296 -16.94 -17.62 -11.96
N ALA A 297 -17.32 -17.97 -13.19
CA ALA A 297 -18.22 -17.17 -14.04
C ALA A 297 -19.57 -16.85 -13.36
N ILE A 298 -20.12 -17.79 -12.59
CA ILE A 298 -21.38 -17.59 -11.85
C ILE A 298 -21.23 -16.48 -10.80
N GLU A 299 -20.13 -16.49 -10.04
CA GLU A 299 -19.83 -15.46 -9.06
C GLU A 299 -19.51 -14.10 -9.72
N VAL A 300 -18.82 -14.09 -10.86
CA VAL A 300 -18.50 -12.88 -11.65
C VAL A 300 -19.78 -12.21 -12.18
N ASP A 301 -20.70 -12.98 -12.78
CA ASP A 301 -22.01 -12.50 -13.23
C ASP A 301 -22.83 -11.97 -12.04
N ALA A 302 -22.72 -12.64 -10.89
CA ALA A 302 -23.42 -12.26 -9.67
C ALA A 302 -22.83 -11.03 -8.94
N CYS A 303 -21.61 -10.59 -9.30
CA CYS A 303 -21.06 -9.27 -8.96
C CYS A 303 -21.55 -8.19 -9.93
N THR A 304 -21.58 -8.50 -11.23
CA THR A 304 -22.06 -7.58 -12.28
C THR A 304 -23.54 -7.21 -12.09
N SER A 305 -24.32 -8.08 -11.45
CA SER A 305 -25.75 -7.86 -11.16
C SER A 305 -26.03 -7.00 -9.91
N LEU A 306 -25.02 -6.34 -9.32
CA LEU A 306 -25.19 -5.51 -8.13
C LEU A 306 -25.54 -4.04 -8.43
N PHE A 307 -25.20 -3.54 -9.63
CA PHE A 307 -25.24 -2.13 -10.06
C PHE A 307 -25.67 -1.98 -11.53
#